data_AF-A0A256BM69-F1
#
_entry.id   AF-A0A256BM69-F1
#
_cell.length_a   1.000
_cell.length_b   1.000
_cell.length_c   1.000
_cell.angle_alpha   90.00
_cell.angle_beta   90.00
_cell.angle_gamma   90.00
#
_symmetry.space_group_name_H-M   'P 1'
#
loop_
_entity.id
_entity.type
_entity.pdbx_description
1 polymer ?
#
loop_
_entity_poly.entity_id
_entity_poly.type
_entity_poly.pdbx_seq_one_letter_code
_entity_poly.pdbx_strand_id
1 'polypeptide(L)' 'MSSQIDNSQNLYDRVASNQWFICKRDTGICEIVNSDHQEEILNSVETWGAFASQGEAIAKRVGLIRAGKCKPQ' A
#
# COMPACT_ATOMS: atom_id res chain seq x y z
N MET A 1 28.57 23.50 -19.35
CA MET A 1 27.88 23.92 -18.10
C MET A 1 26.74 22.94 -17.91
N SER A 2 27.02 21.73 -17.44
CA SER A 2 27.13 21.37 -16.02
C SER A 2 25.87 21.70 -15.24
N SER A 3 25.09 20.65 -14.97
CA SER A 3 24.26 20.44 -13.78
C SER A 3 23.02 21.35 -13.70
N GLN A 4 21.80 20.88 -13.44
CA GLN A 4 21.41 19.97 -12.37
C GLN A 4 20.18 19.17 -12.79
N ILE A 5 20.27 17.84 -12.67
CA ILE A 5 19.14 16.93 -12.63
C ILE A 5 18.72 16.92 -11.16
N ASP A 6 17.67 17.65 -10.79
CA ASP A 6 17.05 17.55 -9.47
C ASP A 6 16.19 16.28 -9.43
N ASN A 7 16.91 15.20 -9.13
CA ASN A 7 16.49 13.85 -8.88
C ASN A 7 16.01 13.75 -7.42
N SER A 8 14.72 13.96 -7.11
CA SER A 8 14.17 13.62 -5.78
C SER A 8 12.64 13.48 -5.63
N GLN A 9 11.81 13.65 -6.67
CA GLN A 9 10.33 13.66 -6.48
C GLN A 9 9.51 12.85 -7.49
N ASN A 10 9.96 11.67 -7.94
CA ASN A 10 9.14 10.91 -8.91
C ASN A 10 9.16 9.38 -8.73
N LEU A 11 9.31 8.90 -7.49
CA LEU A 11 9.03 7.49 -7.18
C LEU A 11 7.55 7.24 -6.82
N TYR A 12 6.80 8.29 -6.50
CA TYR A 12 5.38 8.22 -6.12
C TYR A 12 4.41 8.63 -7.25
N ASP A 13 4.92 9.15 -8.37
CA ASP A 13 4.13 9.52 -9.57
C ASP A 13 3.86 8.33 -10.52
N ARG A 14 4.42 7.15 -10.21
CA ARG A 14 4.13 5.89 -10.91
C ARG A 14 3.23 4.95 -10.12
N VAL A 15 2.54 5.45 -9.10
CA VAL A 15 1.43 4.70 -8.52
C VAL A 15 0.34 4.69 -9.59
N ALA A 16 0.33 3.65 -10.42
CA ALA A 16 -0.63 3.49 -11.49
C ALA A 16 -2.03 3.61 -10.88
N SER A 17 -2.87 4.45 -11.46
CA SER A 17 -4.17 4.93 -10.94
C SER A 17 -5.26 3.87 -10.73
N ASN A 18 -4.90 2.63 -10.40
CA ASN A 18 -5.76 1.47 -10.19
C ASN A 18 -5.06 0.39 -9.33
N GLN A 19 -4.09 0.78 -8.50
CA GLN A 19 -3.35 -0.14 -7.66
C GLN A 19 -3.99 -0.27 -6.28
N TRP A 20 -3.91 -1.47 -5.71
CA TRP A 20 -4.47 -1.77 -4.41
C TRP A 20 -3.39 -2.12 -3.41
N PHE A 21 -3.56 -1.68 -2.17
CA PHE A 21 -2.61 -1.87 -1.09
C PHE A 21 -3.33 -2.39 0.13
N ILE A 22 -2.63 -3.19 0.94
CA ILE A 22 -3.07 -3.60 2.26
C ILE A 22 -2.27 -2.78 3.26
N CYS A 23 -2.94 -2.00 4.08
CA CYS A 23 -2.36 -1.11 5.08
C CYS A 23 -2.65 -1.65 6.48
N LYS A 24 -1.60 -1.97 7.23
CA LYS A 24 -1.72 -2.36 8.64
C LYS A 24 -1.79 -1.12 9.52
N ARG A 25 -2.83 -1.03 10.34
CA ARG A 25 -2.98 -0.02 11.38
C ARG A 25 -2.25 -0.42 12.65
N ASP A 26 -2.01 0.54 13.53
CA ASP A 26 -1.46 0.35 14.87
C ASP A 26 -2.31 -0.61 15.72
N THR A 27 -3.63 -0.64 15.47
CA THR A 27 -4.57 -1.59 16.09
C THR A 27 -4.30 -3.06 15.70
N GLY A 28 -3.53 -3.28 14.63
CA GLY A 28 -3.27 -4.58 14.02
C GLY A 28 -4.31 -5.01 12.99
N ILE A 29 -5.32 -4.18 12.72
CA ILE A 29 -6.28 -4.39 11.63
C ILE A 29 -5.62 -4.02 10.30
N CYS A 30 -5.93 -4.77 9.24
CA CYS A 30 -5.43 -4.51 7.90
C CYS A 30 -6.57 -4.08 6.98
N GLU A 31 -6.41 -2.90 6.41
CA GLU A 31 -7.39 -2.27 5.52
C GLU A 31 -6.89 -2.33 4.08
N ILE A 32 -7.82 -2.46 3.13
CA ILE A 32 -7.49 -2.49 1.71
C ILE A 32 -7.86 -1.13 1.13
N VAL A 33 -6.87 -0.43 0.61
CA VAL A 33 -7.01 0.93 0.07
C VAL A 33 -6.51 0.99 -1.36
N ASN A 34 -7.10 1.86 -2.17
CA ASN A 34 -6.61 2.15 -3.51
C ASN A 34 -5.45 3.16 -3.42
N SER A 35 -4.58 3.16 -4.43
CA SER A 35 -3.60 4.21 -4.72
C SER A 35 -4.09 5.65 -4.53
N ASP A 36 -5.36 5.95 -4.75
CA ASP A 36 -5.94 7.28 -4.52
C ASP A 36 -5.90 7.71 -3.03
N HIS A 37 -5.82 6.76 -2.10
CA HIS A 37 -5.86 7.01 -0.65
C HIS A 37 -4.43 7.07 -0.09
N GLN A 38 -3.62 7.98 -0.63
CA GLN A 38 -2.18 8.02 -0.36
C GLN A 38 -1.86 8.34 1.11
N GLU A 39 -2.67 9.18 1.77
CA GLU A 39 -2.54 9.46 3.20
C GLU A 39 -2.70 8.19 4.04
N GLU A 40 -3.63 7.31 3.68
CA GLU A 40 -3.87 6.06 4.41
C GLU A 40 -2.71 5.07 4.26
N ILE A 41 -2.08 5.08 3.08
CA ILE A 41 -0.88 4.28 2.80
C ILE A 41 0.30 4.80 3.62
N LEU A 42 0.52 6.12 3.61
CA LEU A 42 1.62 6.77 4.34
C LEU A 42 1.49 6.64 5.86
N ASN A 43 0.26 6.68 6.38
CA ASN A 43 -0.04 6.54 7.80
C ASN A 43 -0.13 5.08 8.27
N SER A 44 0.22 4.11 7.42
CA SER A 44 0.21 2.69 7.80
C SER A 44 1.51 2.28 8.49
N VAL A 45 1.41 1.36 9.46
CA VAL A 45 2.59 0.79 10.15
C VAL A 45 3.36 -0.15 9.22
N GLU A 46 2.63 -0.86 8.37
CA GLU A 46 3.19 -1.77 7.37
C GLU A 46 2.25 -1.79 6.17
N THR A 47 2.81 -1.81 4.97
CA THR A 47 2.04 -1.86 3.72
C THR A 47 2.46 -3.05 2.88
N TRP A 48 1.50 -3.69 2.22
CA TRP A 48 1.75 -4.70 1.19
C TRP A 48 1.04 -4.34 -0.11
N GLY A 49 1.72 -4.49 -1.23
CA GLY A 49 1.23 -4.12 -2.56
C GLY A 49 2.41 -3.85 -3.51
N ALA A 50 2.19 -3.27 -4.69
CA ALA A 50 0.93 -2.88 -5.30
C ALA A 50 0.22 -4.06 -5.99
N PHE A 51 -1.06 -4.26 -5.74
CA PHE A 51 -1.88 -5.30 -6.36
C PHE A 51 -2.66 -4.75 -7.55
N ALA A 52 -2.90 -5.60 -8.55
CA ALA A 52 -3.59 -5.20 -9.78
C ALA A 52 -5.11 -5.07 -9.59
N SER A 53 -5.66 -5.62 -8.50
CA SER A 53 -7.09 -5.68 -8.23
C SER A 53 -7.37 -5.75 -6.73
N GLN A 54 -8.52 -5.22 -6.32
CA GLN A 54 -9.03 -5.38 -4.96
C GLN A 54 -9.17 -6.85 -4.58
N GLY A 55 -9.58 -7.72 -5.50
CA GLY A 55 -9.73 -9.16 -5.25
C GLY A 55 -8.40 -9.83 -4.90
N GLU A 56 -7.31 -9.42 -5.55
CA GLU A 56 -5.96 -9.90 -5.23
C GLU A 56 -5.52 -9.42 -3.84
N ALA A 57 -5.76 -8.15 -3.52
CA ALA A 57 -5.49 -7.59 -2.19
C ALA A 57 -6.30 -8.31 -1.10
N ILE A 58 -7.57 -8.69 -1.37
CA ILE A 58 -8.40 -9.47 -0.44
C ILE A 58 -7.78 -10.85 -0.19
N ALA A 59 -7.42 -11.58 -1.26
CA ALA A 59 -6.81 -12.90 -1.13
C ALA A 59 -5.51 -12.86 -0.32
N LYS A 60 -4.67 -11.84 -0.57
CA LYS A 60 -3.43 -11.62 0.18
C LYS A 60 -3.69 -11.24 1.63
N ARG A 61 -4.69 -10.39 1.91
CA ARG A 61 -5.09 -10.03 3.28
C ARG A 61 -5.50 -11.26 4.09
N VAL A 62 -6.30 -12.16 3.51
CA VAL A 62 -6.68 -13.42 4.17
C VAL A 62 -5.44 -14.26 4.52
N GLY A 63 -4.46 -14.32 3.62
CA GLY A 63 -3.17 -14.96 3.88
C GLY A 63 -2.42 -14.32 5.06
N LEU A 64 -2.41 -12.99 5.14
CA LEU A 64 -1.80 -12.24 6.25
C LEU A 64 -2.51 -12.49 7.58
N ILE A 65 -3.85 -12.65 7.57
CA ILE A 65 -4.61 -13.02 8.76
C ILE A 65 -4.22 -14.42 9.23
N ARG A 66 -4.16 -15.40 8.31
CA ARG A 66 -3.75 -16.77 8.65
C ARG A 66 -2.31 -16.85 9.16
N ALA A 67 -1.44 -15.95 8.71
CA ALA A 67 -0.06 -15.82 9.19
C ALA A 67 0.09 -15.02 10.49
N GLY A 68 -1.01 -14.53 11.09
CA GLY A 68 -0.98 -13.73 12.32
C GLY A 68 -0.46 -12.30 12.15
N LYS A 69 -0.27 -11.83 10.91
CA LYS A 69 0.22 -10.46 10.62
C LYS A 69 -0.87 -9.40 10.71
N CYS A 70 -2.11 -9.81 10.41
CA CYS A 70 -3.30 -8.98 10.42
C CYS A 70 -4.36 -9.60 11.34
N LYS A 71 -5.13 -8.76 12.04
CA LYS A 71 -6.31 -9.20 12.79
C LYS A 71 -7.54 -9.26 11.87
N PRO A 72 -8.44 -10.24 12.07
CA PRO A 72 -9.77 -10.18 11.48
C PRO A 72 -10.56 -9.00 12.10
N GLN A 73 -11.43 -8.41 11.30
CA GLN A 73 -12.42 -7.41 11.73
C GLN A 73 -13.80 -8.05 11.66
#